data_AF-A0A0C1Y287-F1
#
_entry.id   AF-A0A0C1Y287-F1
#
_cell.length_a   1.000
_cell.length_b   1.000
_cell.length_c   1.000
_cell.angle_alpha   90.00
_cell.angle_beta   90.00
_cell.angle_gamma   90.00
#
_symmetry.space_group_name_H-M   'P 1'
#
loop_
_entity.id
_entity.type
_entity.pdbx_description
1 polymer ?
#
loop_
_entity_poly.entity_id
_entity_poly.type
_entity_poly.pdbx_seq_one_letter_code
_entity_poly.pdbx_strand_id
1 'polypeptide(L)'
;MNSKRLALTLGAVTLSLSSLAAWAQVGSPVGVWKTIDDESGKPKSLIRISEVNGELRGTIEKLFREPGEDPNPKCDKCEGPLKDQPIVGMTILTGMKKDGNEYNGGQIVDPKNGKSYKSKMSVVGGGKKLDVRGYIGVPMLGRTQTWERVD
;
A
#
# COMPACT_ATOMS: atom_id res chain seq x y z
N MET A 1 -43.28 -42.72 45.55
CA MET A 1 -42.29 -42.08 46.44
C MET A 1 -40.93 -42.74 46.17
N ASN A 2 -40.00 -41.95 45.61
CA ASN A 2 -38.58 -42.15 45.29
C ASN A 2 -37.92 -43.54 45.36
N SER A 3 -37.30 -43.95 44.25
CA SER A 3 -35.90 -44.41 44.25
C SER A 3 -35.26 -44.17 42.87
N LYS A 4 -34.09 -43.54 42.91
CA LYS A 4 -33.36 -42.91 41.79
C LYS A 4 -32.59 -43.96 41.01
N ARG A 5 -32.66 -43.93 39.66
CA ARG A 5 -31.71 -44.64 38.80
C ARG A 5 -30.51 -43.74 38.50
N LEU A 6 -29.34 -44.32 38.72
CA LEU A 6 -27.99 -43.83 38.47
C LEU A 6 -27.77 -43.65 36.96
N ALA A 7 -27.16 -42.55 36.54
CA ALA A 7 -26.36 -42.52 35.32
C ALA A 7 -25.32 -41.40 35.42
N LEU A 8 -24.07 -41.85 35.52
CA LEU A 8 -22.85 -41.05 35.49
C LEU A 8 -22.55 -40.71 34.02
N THR A 9 -22.39 -39.43 33.66
CA THR A 9 -21.68 -39.05 32.44
C THR A 9 -20.89 -37.77 32.66
N LEU A 10 -19.57 -37.95 32.67
CA LEU A 10 -18.55 -36.91 32.53
C LEU A 10 -18.79 -36.17 31.21
N GLY A 11 -19.08 -34.86 31.28
CA GLY A 11 -19.15 -33.98 30.12
C GLY A 11 -18.05 -32.92 30.20
N ALA A 12 -16.86 -33.24 29.66
CA ALA A 12 -15.81 -32.25 29.45
C ALA A 12 -16.24 -31.29 28.34
N VAL A 13 -16.55 -30.04 28.69
CA VAL A 13 -16.82 -28.98 27.72
C VAL A 13 -15.48 -28.38 27.30
N THR A 14 -14.90 -28.88 26.21
CA THR A 14 -13.80 -28.23 25.50
C THR A 14 -14.36 -27.08 24.67
N LEU A 15 -14.18 -25.84 25.16
CA LEU A 15 -14.36 -24.64 24.35
C LEU A 15 -13.20 -24.56 23.35
N SER A 16 -13.41 -25.10 22.15
CA SER A 16 -12.52 -24.90 21.00
C SER A 16 -12.67 -23.46 20.51
N LEU A 17 -11.76 -22.56 20.92
CA LEU A 17 -11.63 -21.23 20.32
C LEU A 17 -11.13 -21.38 18.88
N SER A 18 -12.05 -21.27 17.92
CA SER A 18 -11.77 -21.19 16.49
C SER A 18 -11.14 -19.83 16.16
N SER A 19 -9.82 -19.72 16.29
CA SER A 19 -9.04 -18.61 15.74
C SER A 19 -8.89 -18.79 14.22
N LEU A 20 -9.94 -18.47 13.47
CA LEU A 20 -9.97 -18.43 12.00
C LEU A 20 -10.09 -16.99 11.50
N ALA A 21 -8.99 -16.24 11.47
CA ALA A 21 -8.79 -15.09 10.58
C ALA A 21 -7.36 -14.53 10.67
N ALA A 22 -6.37 -15.22 10.10
CA ALA A 22 -5.05 -14.63 9.85
C ALA A 22 -4.45 -15.05 8.49
N TRP A 23 -5.29 -15.49 7.56
CA TRP A 23 -4.88 -15.96 6.24
C TRP A 23 -5.48 -15.09 5.15
N ALA A 24 -5.03 -13.84 5.04
CA ALA A 24 -5.02 -13.08 3.77
C ALA A 24 -4.67 -11.60 4.02
N GLN A 25 -3.38 -11.27 4.18
CA GLN A 25 -2.87 -9.95 3.79
C GLN A 25 -1.65 -10.06 2.85
N VAL A 26 -1.20 -11.28 2.53
CA VAL A 26 -0.01 -11.55 1.69
C VAL A 26 -0.13 -10.94 0.28
N GLY A 27 -1.34 -10.64 -0.19
CA GLY A 27 -1.59 -10.03 -1.51
C GLY A 27 -2.23 -8.64 -1.48
N SER A 28 -2.42 -8.02 -0.30
CA SER A 28 -2.99 -6.67 -0.22
C SER A 28 -1.88 -5.61 -0.33
N PRO A 29 -2.06 -4.56 -1.16
CA PRO A 29 -1.14 -3.43 -1.20
C PRO A 29 -1.44 -2.40 -0.09
N VAL A 30 -2.52 -2.54 0.67
CA VAL A 30 -2.84 -1.65 1.80
C VAL A 30 -1.76 -1.77 2.87
N GLY A 31 -1.20 -0.64 3.33
CA GLY A 31 -0.10 -0.60 4.28
C GLY A 31 0.91 0.51 4.00
N VAL A 32 2.05 0.46 4.67
CA VAL A 32 3.14 1.44 4.51
C VAL A 32 4.29 0.85 3.71
N TRP A 33 4.70 1.59 2.68
CA TRP A 33 5.73 1.18 1.74
C TRP A 33 6.86 2.21 1.66
N LYS A 34 8.09 1.72 1.69
CA LYS A 34 9.30 2.52 1.52
C LYS A 34 9.74 2.49 0.07
N THR A 35 9.85 3.67 -0.54
CA THR A 35 10.37 3.81 -1.91
C THR A 35 11.89 3.91 -1.88
N ILE A 36 12.55 3.25 -2.84
CA ILE A 36 14.00 3.35 -3.03
C ILE A 36 14.27 4.22 -4.26
N ASP A 37 15.26 5.11 -4.18
CA ASP A 37 15.76 5.83 -5.34
C ASP A 37 16.60 4.88 -6.21
N ASP A 38 16.23 4.72 -7.49
CA ASP A 38 16.88 3.76 -8.38
C ASP A 38 18.32 4.14 -8.74
N GLU A 39 18.70 5.42 -8.62
CA GLU A 39 20.04 5.92 -8.93
C GLU A 39 20.96 5.77 -7.71
N SER A 40 20.49 6.18 -6.52
CA SER A 40 21.31 6.22 -5.31
C SER A 40 21.18 4.99 -4.42
N GLY A 41 20.15 4.16 -4.61
CA GLY A 41 19.81 3.02 -3.74
C GLY A 41 19.35 3.42 -2.34
N LYS A 42 19.11 4.70 -2.08
CA LYS A 42 18.72 5.21 -0.75
C LYS A 42 17.20 5.23 -0.60
N PRO A 43 16.66 5.10 0.62
CA PRO A 43 15.25 5.39 0.90
C PRO A 43 14.92 6.82 0.50
N LYS A 44 13.77 7.02 -0.16
CA LYS A 44 13.30 8.34 -0.61
C LYS A 44 12.05 8.80 0.12
N SER A 45 11.08 7.90 0.33
CA SER A 45 9.82 8.25 1.01
C SER A 45 9.15 7.03 1.66
N LEU A 46 8.22 7.30 2.57
CA LEU A 46 7.21 6.35 3.03
C LEU A 46 5.85 6.73 2.44
N ILE A 47 5.18 5.76 1.81
CA ILE A 47 3.87 5.91 1.20
C ILE A 47 2.88 5.03 1.94
N ARG A 48 1.80 5.62 2.48
CA ARG A 48 0.66 4.86 2.97
C ARG A 48 -0.32 4.63 1.85
N ILE A 49 -0.58 3.36 1.55
CA ILE A 49 -1.67 2.94 0.68
C ILE A 49 -2.88 2.60 1.56
N SER A 50 -4.02 3.21 1.23
CA SER A 50 -5.31 2.98 1.87
C SER A 50 -6.38 2.71 0.82
N GLU A 51 -7.45 2.02 1.21
CA GLU A 51 -8.60 1.78 0.34
C GLU A 51 -9.76 2.69 0.75
N VAL A 52 -10.33 3.40 -0.21
CA VAL A 52 -11.49 4.26 -0.02
C VAL A 52 -12.49 3.96 -1.13
N ASN A 53 -13.68 3.47 -0.76
CA ASN A 53 -14.75 3.11 -1.71
C ASN A 53 -14.30 2.13 -2.82
N GLY A 54 -13.47 1.13 -2.47
CA GLY A 54 -12.99 0.13 -3.43
C GLY A 54 -11.84 0.61 -4.35
N GLU A 55 -11.32 1.83 -4.12
CA GLU A 55 -10.18 2.38 -4.85
C GLU A 55 -9.00 2.61 -3.90
N LEU A 56 -7.82 2.17 -4.30
CA LEU A 56 -6.61 2.44 -3.54
C LEU A 56 -6.09 3.86 -3.81
N ARG A 57 -5.63 4.48 -2.73
CA ARG A 57 -4.98 5.79 -2.72
C ARG A 57 -3.66 5.70 -1.97
N GLY A 58 -2.62 6.31 -2.51
CA GLY A 58 -1.30 6.38 -1.89
C GLY A 58 -0.94 7.81 -1.50
N THR A 59 -0.62 8.02 -0.23
CA THR A 59 -0.24 9.33 0.33
C THR A 59 1.17 9.27 0.89
N ILE A 60 1.96 10.32 0.62
CA ILE A 60 3.31 10.45 1.17
C ILE A 60 3.22 10.78 2.67
N GLU A 61 3.70 9.89 3.53
CA GLU A 61 3.74 10.11 4.98
C GLU A 61 5.04 10.73 5.46
N LYS A 62 6.14 10.42 4.76
CA LYS A 62 7.48 10.85 5.15
C LYS A 62 8.39 10.95 3.94
N LEU A 63 9.29 11.92 3.98
CA LEU A 63 10.44 12.00 3.09
C LEU A 63 11.73 11.69 3.87
N PHE A 64 12.65 11.00 3.21
CA PHE A 64 14.02 10.87 3.68
C PHE A 64 14.84 11.95 2.97
N ARG A 65 15.21 13.00 3.72
CA ARG A 65 15.90 14.19 3.22
C ARG A 65 17.33 14.20 3.73
N GLU A 66 18.24 14.69 2.93
CA GLU A 66 19.64 14.90 3.32
C GLU A 66 19.76 16.14 4.24
N PRO A 67 20.78 16.23 5.09
CA PRO A 67 20.99 17.40 5.94
C PRO A 67 21.06 18.71 5.13
N GLY A 68 20.29 19.71 5.56
CA GLY A 68 20.22 21.02 4.90
C GLY A 68 19.18 21.12 3.77
N GLU A 69 18.53 20.03 3.40
CA GLU A 69 17.37 20.07 2.52
C GLU A 69 16.09 20.49 3.27
N ASP A 70 15.15 21.12 2.55
CA ASP A 70 13.80 21.35 3.07
C ASP A 70 13.16 20.00 3.48
N PRO A 71 12.71 19.83 4.74
CA PRO A 71 12.10 18.60 5.22
C PRO A 71 10.74 18.29 4.56
N ASN A 72 10.03 19.30 4.08
CA ASN A 72 8.74 19.16 3.42
C ASN A 72 8.52 20.23 2.34
N PRO A 73 9.24 20.12 1.21
CA PRO A 73 9.12 21.08 0.14
C PRO A 73 7.73 21.00 -0.49
N LYS A 74 7.36 22.08 -1.18
CA LYS A 74 6.14 22.12 -2.00
C LYS A 74 6.40 21.51 -3.37
N CYS A 75 5.37 20.92 -3.99
CA CYS A 75 5.47 20.49 -5.38
C CYS A 75 5.30 21.68 -6.34
N ASP A 76 6.42 22.34 -6.64
CA ASP A 76 6.47 23.49 -7.53
C ASP A 76 6.23 23.13 -9.01
N LYS A 77 6.58 21.90 -9.42
CA LYS A 77 6.38 21.39 -10.78
C LYS A 77 5.03 20.73 -11.03
N CYS A 78 4.29 20.40 -9.96
CA CYS A 78 2.97 19.81 -10.10
C CYS A 78 1.98 20.82 -10.70
N GLU A 79 0.95 20.33 -11.37
CA GLU A 79 -0.10 21.17 -11.94
C GLU A 79 -1.42 21.04 -11.16
N GLY A 80 -2.35 21.97 -11.41
CA GLY A 80 -3.70 21.92 -10.87
C GLY A 80 -3.73 21.92 -9.33
N PRO A 81 -4.60 21.10 -8.70
CA PRO A 81 -4.76 21.09 -7.24
C PRO A 81 -3.50 20.71 -6.45
N LEU A 82 -2.51 20.09 -7.11
CA LEU A 82 -1.27 19.64 -6.48
C LEU A 82 -0.16 20.70 -6.53
N LYS A 83 -0.32 21.76 -7.33
CA LYS A 83 0.64 22.87 -7.42
C LYS A 83 0.80 23.52 -6.05
N ASP A 84 2.05 23.72 -5.63
CA ASP A 84 2.43 24.40 -4.39
C ASP A 84 1.91 23.76 -3.09
N GLN A 85 1.39 22.52 -3.17
CA GLN A 85 1.04 21.72 -2.01
C GLN A 85 2.31 21.11 -1.39
N PRO A 86 2.39 21.01 -0.05
CA PRO A 86 3.45 20.26 0.62
C PRO A 86 3.49 18.81 0.13
N ILE A 87 4.69 18.27 -0.08
CA ILE A 87 4.86 16.90 -0.56
C ILE A 87 4.41 15.87 0.50
N VAL A 88 4.77 16.08 1.77
CA VAL A 88 4.23 15.25 2.87
C VAL A 88 2.75 15.57 3.03
N GLY A 89 1.93 14.53 3.00
CA GLY A 89 0.46 14.61 2.98
C GLY A 89 -0.14 14.58 1.57
N MET A 90 0.68 14.67 0.51
CA MET A 90 0.19 14.63 -0.87
C MET A 90 -0.26 13.21 -1.25
N THR A 91 -1.50 13.08 -1.72
CA THR A 91 -1.98 11.86 -2.39
C THR A 91 -1.42 11.81 -3.80
N ILE A 92 -0.45 10.93 -4.03
CA ILE A 92 0.23 10.79 -5.31
C ILE A 92 -0.29 9.63 -6.15
N LEU A 93 -1.02 8.68 -5.56
CA LEU A 93 -1.56 7.52 -6.24
C LEU A 93 -3.08 7.49 -6.05
N THR A 94 -3.85 7.30 -7.13
CA THR A 94 -5.32 7.31 -7.10
C THR A 94 -5.94 6.36 -8.11
N GLY A 95 -7.18 5.92 -7.87
CA GLY A 95 -8.00 5.23 -8.86
C GLY A 95 -7.59 3.78 -9.15
N MET A 96 -6.72 3.22 -8.31
CA MET A 96 -6.21 1.87 -8.47
C MET A 96 -7.27 0.86 -8.02
N LYS A 97 -7.65 -0.06 -8.92
CA LYS A 97 -8.68 -1.07 -8.68
C LYS A 97 -8.12 -2.46 -8.86
N LYS A 98 -8.62 -3.42 -8.07
CA LYS A 98 -8.21 -4.81 -8.17
C LYS A 98 -8.61 -5.40 -9.52
N ASP A 99 -7.68 -6.07 -10.17
CA ASP A 99 -7.83 -6.74 -11.46
C ASP A 99 -7.06 -8.07 -11.43
N GLY A 100 -7.78 -9.15 -11.14
CA GLY A 100 -7.17 -10.46 -10.88
C GLY A 100 -6.17 -10.42 -9.72
N ASN A 101 -4.90 -10.60 -10.06
CA ASN A 101 -3.77 -10.63 -9.11
C ASN A 101 -3.00 -9.30 -9.04
N GLU A 102 -3.38 -8.30 -9.85
CA GLU A 102 -2.76 -6.97 -9.85
C GLU A 102 -3.80 -5.88 -9.55
N TYR A 103 -3.35 -4.64 -9.49
CA TYR A 103 -4.21 -3.46 -9.40
C TYR A 103 -3.89 -2.52 -10.56
N ASN A 104 -4.92 -2.11 -11.28
CA ASN A 104 -4.83 -1.41 -12.56
C ASN A 104 -5.73 -0.16 -12.60
N GLY A 105 -5.63 0.59 -13.69
CA GLY A 105 -6.55 1.69 -14.03
C GLY A 105 -6.28 3.01 -13.31
N GLY A 106 -5.37 3.04 -12.34
CA GLY A 106 -5.05 4.23 -11.59
C GLY A 106 -3.98 5.11 -12.23
N GLN A 107 -3.61 6.15 -11.50
CA GLN A 107 -2.58 7.11 -11.86
C GLN A 107 -1.62 7.32 -10.70
N ILE A 108 -0.37 7.67 -11.04
CA ILE A 108 0.65 8.09 -10.08
C ILE A 108 1.30 9.40 -10.53
N VAL A 109 1.44 10.36 -9.62
CA VAL A 109 2.16 11.61 -9.82
C VAL A 109 3.57 11.47 -9.25
N ASP A 110 4.59 11.91 -9.99
CA ASP A 110 5.95 12.06 -9.47
C ASP A 110 6.20 13.54 -9.09
N PRO A 111 6.22 13.88 -7.79
CA PRO A 111 6.48 15.26 -7.36
C PRO A 111 7.83 15.82 -7.81
N LYS A 112 8.82 14.96 -8.13
CA LYS A 112 10.16 15.40 -8.60
C LYS A 112 10.08 16.11 -9.96
N ASN A 113 9.15 15.71 -10.81
CA ASN A 113 9.00 16.22 -12.17
C ASN A 113 7.59 16.78 -12.48
N GLY A 114 6.64 16.64 -11.56
CA GLY A 114 5.27 17.16 -11.68
C GLY A 114 4.35 16.35 -12.59
N LYS A 115 4.82 15.26 -13.19
CA LYS A 115 4.07 14.51 -14.20
C LYS A 115 3.19 13.43 -13.59
N SER A 116 2.01 13.27 -14.17
CA SER A 116 1.10 12.16 -13.90
C SER A 116 1.31 11.05 -14.94
N TYR A 117 1.31 9.80 -14.46
CA TYR A 117 1.48 8.59 -15.26
C TYR A 117 0.31 7.66 -15.01
N LYS A 118 -0.11 6.91 -16.04
CA LYS A 118 -0.95 5.73 -15.80
C LYS A 118 -0.15 4.75 -14.95
N SER A 119 -0.82 4.09 -14.01
CA SER A 119 -0.15 3.21 -13.08
C SER A 119 -0.82 1.85 -12.97
N LYS A 120 0.01 0.84 -12.70
CA LYS A 120 -0.41 -0.45 -12.20
C LYS A 120 0.51 -0.94 -11.10
N MET A 121 0.04 -1.82 -10.23
CA MET A 121 0.87 -2.41 -9.19
C MET A 121 0.57 -3.88 -8.93
N SER A 122 1.57 -4.60 -8.46
CA SER A 122 1.44 -5.99 -8.02
C SER A 122 2.21 -6.23 -6.73
N VAL A 123 1.58 -6.94 -5.81
CA VAL A 123 2.22 -7.36 -4.55
C VAL A 123 3.01 -8.64 -4.83
N VAL A 124 4.31 -8.61 -4.57
CA VAL A 124 5.26 -9.68 -4.89
C VAL A 124 6.11 -10.06 -3.68
N GLY A 125 6.95 -11.10 -3.82
CA GLY A 125 7.88 -11.51 -2.78
C GLY A 125 7.19 -11.93 -1.47
N GLY A 126 6.01 -12.55 -1.57
CA GLY A 126 5.23 -12.98 -0.41
C GLY A 126 4.69 -11.83 0.44
N GLY A 127 4.31 -10.71 -0.19
CA GLY A 127 3.74 -9.54 0.50
C GLY A 127 4.75 -8.49 0.92
N LYS A 128 6.05 -8.79 0.81
CA LYS A 128 7.14 -7.92 1.29
C LYS A 128 7.53 -6.81 0.30
N LYS A 129 7.11 -6.93 -0.96
CA LYS A 129 7.46 -6.03 -2.05
C LYS A 129 6.22 -5.63 -2.84
N LEU A 130 6.24 -4.41 -3.35
CA LEU A 130 5.21 -3.89 -4.24
C LEU A 130 5.89 -3.35 -5.49
N ASP A 131 5.63 -3.99 -6.62
CA ASP A 131 6.06 -3.46 -7.91
C ASP A 131 5.04 -2.44 -8.38
N VAL A 132 5.44 -1.18 -8.49
CA VAL A 132 4.62 -0.06 -8.97
C VAL A 132 5.16 0.39 -10.31
N ARG A 133 4.35 0.28 -11.36
CA ARG A 133 4.72 0.66 -12.72
C ARG A 133 4.02 1.93 -13.13
N GLY A 134 4.77 2.93 -13.59
CA GLY A 134 4.27 4.14 -14.23
C GLY A 134 4.59 4.12 -15.74
N TYR A 135 3.64 4.53 -16.59
CA TYR A 135 3.81 4.51 -18.04
C TYR A 135 3.01 5.60 -18.76
N ILE A 136 3.44 5.93 -19.98
CA ILE A 136 2.77 6.88 -20.88
C ILE A 136 2.13 6.10 -22.03
N GLY A 137 0.81 6.25 -22.22
CA GLY A 137 0.07 5.54 -23.26
C GLY A 137 -0.10 4.06 -22.93
N VAL A 138 0.87 3.22 -23.33
CA VAL A 138 0.86 1.76 -23.18
C VAL A 138 1.83 1.28 -22.09
N PRO A 139 1.51 0.21 -21.32
CA PRO A 139 2.35 -0.27 -20.21
C PRO A 139 3.80 -0.64 -20.59
N MET A 140 4.05 -1.03 -21.83
CA MET A 140 5.40 -1.38 -22.29
C MET A 140 6.37 -0.19 -22.25
N LEU A 141 5.86 1.04 -22.44
CA LEU A 141 6.63 2.28 -22.46
C LEU A 141 6.57 2.97 -21.09
N GLY A 142 7.22 2.36 -20.10
CA GLY A 142 7.21 2.82 -18.72
C GLY A 142 8.34 2.25 -17.87
N ARG A 143 8.32 2.60 -16.58
CA ARG A 143 9.29 2.16 -15.59
C ARG A 143 8.58 1.52 -14.41
N THR A 144 9.19 0.49 -13.85
CA THR A 144 8.72 -0.16 -12.62
C THR A 144 9.68 0.19 -11.50
N GLN A 145 9.13 0.59 -10.35
CA GLN A 145 9.87 0.70 -9.10
C GLN A 145 9.36 -0.35 -8.13
N THR A 146 10.28 -0.95 -7.39
CA THR A 146 9.94 -1.90 -6.32
C THR A 146 9.99 -1.19 -4.98
N TRP A 147 8.87 -1.15 -4.29
CA TRP A 147 8.77 -0.61 -2.94
C TRP A 147 8.88 -1.73 -1.91
N GLU A 148 9.41 -1.42 -0.73
CA GLU A 148 9.61 -2.36 0.36
C GLU A 148 8.54 -2.16 1.44
N ARG A 149 7.88 -3.23 1.88
CA ARG A 149 6.90 -3.14 2.97
C ARG A 149 7.58 -2.78 4.28
N VAL A 150 6.93 -1.95 5.09
CA VAL A 150 7.45 -1.48 6.39
C VAL A 150 6.67 -2.05 7.57
N ASP A 151 5.40 -2.38 7.37
CA ASP A 151 4.48 -2.94 8.37
C ASP A 151 4.36 -4.47 8.33
#